data_AF-A0A2J8NBB9-F1
#
_entry.id   AF-A0A2J8NBB9-F1
#
_cell.length_a   1.000
_cell.length_b   1.000
_cell.length_c   1.000
_cell.angle_alpha   90.00
_cell.angle_beta   90.00
_cell.angle_gamma   90.00
#
_symmetry.space_group_name_H-M   'P 1'
#
loop_
_entity.id
_entity.type
_entity.pdbx_description
1 polymer ?
#
loop_
_entity_poly.entity_id
_entity_poly.type
_entity_poly.pdbx_seq_one_letter_code
_entity_poly.pdbx_strand_id
1 'polypeptide(L)'
;MLQEWLAAVGDDYAAVVWRPEGEPRFYPDEESPKHWTKERHQFLMELKQEALTFARNWGADYILFADTDNILTNNQTLRLLMGQGLPVVAPMLDSQTYYSNFWCGITPQ
;
A
#
# COMPACT_ATOMS: atom_id res chain seq x y z
N MET A 1 2.92 5.07 -18.94
CA MET A 1 3.82 5.22 -17.78
C MET A 1 4.03 3.91 -17.02
N LEU A 2 3.06 3.37 -16.25
CA LEU A 2 3.31 2.17 -15.43
C LEU A 2 3.49 0.89 -16.25
N GLN A 3 2.73 0.71 -17.34
CA GLN A 3 2.95 -0.40 -18.28
C GLN A 3 4.33 -0.36 -18.94
N GLU A 4 4.80 0.83 -19.32
CA GLU A 4 6.13 1.00 -19.93
C GLU A 4 7.24 0.73 -18.91
N TRP A 5 7.05 1.17 -17.66
CA TRP A 5 7.96 0.85 -16.56
C TRP A 5 8.02 -0.65 -16.32
N LEU A 6 6.88 -1.35 -16.25
CA LEU A 6 6.84 -2.80 -16.13
C LEU A 6 7.51 -3.52 -17.30
N ALA A 7 7.36 -3.00 -18.53
CA ALA A 7 8.06 -3.55 -19.68
C ALA A 7 9.59 -3.37 -19.59
N ALA A 8 10.05 -2.35 -18.87
CA ALA A 8 11.48 -2.05 -18.72
C ALA A 8 12.15 -2.80 -17.55
N VAL A 9 11.43 -3.03 -16.44
CA VAL A 9 12.01 -3.61 -15.21
C VAL A 9 11.33 -4.88 -14.72
N GLY A 10 10.27 -5.34 -15.39
CA GLY A 10 9.47 -6.49 -14.93
C GLY A 10 10.30 -7.75 -14.76
N ASP A 11 11.30 -7.95 -15.62
CA ASP A 11 12.21 -9.11 -15.59
C ASP A 11 13.19 -9.08 -14.41
N ASP A 12 13.35 -7.94 -13.72
CA ASP A 12 14.14 -7.85 -12.49
C ASP A 12 13.42 -8.47 -11.27
N TYR A 13 12.11 -8.74 -11.40
CA TYR A 13 11.28 -9.33 -10.35
C TYR A 13 11.07 -10.82 -10.60
N ALA A 14 11.01 -11.61 -9.51
CA ALA A 14 10.70 -13.04 -9.61
C ALA A 14 9.32 -13.32 -10.22
N ALA A 15 8.34 -12.43 -9.94
CA ALA A 15 7.02 -12.44 -10.56
C ALA A 15 6.38 -11.06 -10.41
N VAL A 16 5.61 -10.64 -11.41
CA VAL A 16 4.74 -9.45 -11.36
C VAL A 16 3.30 -9.87 -11.61
N VAL A 17 2.42 -9.59 -10.65
CA VAL A 17 0.96 -9.76 -10.82
C VAL A 17 0.35 -8.39 -11.00
N TRP A 18 -0.04 -8.07 -12.24
CA TRP A 18 -0.64 -6.80 -12.60
C TRP A 18 -2.16 -6.96 -12.80
N ARG A 19 -2.96 -6.16 -12.08
CA ARG A 19 -4.42 -6.17 -12.15
C ARG A 19 -4.97 -4.75 -12.31
N PRO A 20 -5.01 -4.23 -13.54
CA PRO A 20 -5.51 -2.89 -13.78
C PRO A 20 -7.03 -2.87 -13.62
N GLU A 21 -7.57 -1.91 -12.88
CA GLU A 21 -8.96 -1.52 -13.06
C GLU A 21 -9.06 -0.63 -14.30
N GLY A 22 -10.07 -0.88 -15.14
CA GLY A 22 -10.28 -0.14 -16.38
C GLY A 22 -10.82 1.26 -16.12
N GLU A 23 -12.01 1.35 -15.52
CA GLU A 23 -12.66 2.62 -15.18
C GLU A 23 -12.64 2.85 -13.66
N PRO A 24 -12.54 4.11 -13.20
CA PRO A 24 -12.65 4.45 -11.79
C PRO A 24 -13.97 3.94 -11.20
N ARG A 25 -13.90 3.29 -10.03
CA ARG A 25 -15.08 2.93 -9.26
C ARG A 25 -15.63 4.15 -8.53
N PHE A 26 -16.90 4.47 -8.77
CA PHE A 26 -17.64 5.51 -8.05
C PHE A 26 -18.48 4.89 -6.92
N TYR A 27 -18.59 5.58 -5.79
CA TYR A 27 -19.42 5.14 -4.66
C TYR A 27 -20.65 6.06 -4.53
N PRO A 28 -21.86 5.51 -4.30
CA PRO A 28 -23.10 6.30 -4.31
C PRO A 28 -23.11 7.50 -3.35
N ASP A 29 -22.48 7.37 -2.19
CA ASP A 29 -22.43 8.39 -1.13
C ASP A 29 -21.13 9.23 -1.16
N GLU A 30 -20.39 9.22 -2.26
CA GLU A 30 -19.15 9.97 -2.39
C GLU A 30 -19.44 11.48 -2.59
N GLU A 31 -19.05 12.30 -1.62
CA GLU A 31 -19.23 13.76 -1.67
C GLU A 31 -18.06 14.48 -2.36
N SER A 32 -16.89 13.84 -2.38
CA SER A 32 -15.68 14.35 -3.01
C SER A 32 -14.72 13.20 -3.31
N PRO A 33 -13.71 13.40 -4.19
CA PRO A 33 -12.70 12.37 -4.48
C PRO A 33 -11.89 11.89 -3.27
N LYS A 34 -11.90 12.66 -2.18
CA LYS A 34 -11.24 12.34 -0.90
C LYS A 34 -12.20 11.78 0.14
N HIS A 35 -13.50 11.67 -0.17
CA HIS A 35 -14.47 11.07 0.72
C HIS A 35 -14.24 9.55 0.75
N TRP A 36 -14.00 9.04 1.96
CA TRP A 36 -13.85 7.60 2.18
C TRP A 36 -15.16 7.01 2.70
N THR A 37 -16.02 6.60 1.77
CA THR A 37 -17.23 5.86 2.11
C THR A 37 -16.86 4.51 2.74
N LYS A 38 -17.82 3.90 3.45
CA LYS A 38 -17.63 2.58 4.07
C LYS A 38 -17.28 1.52 3.01
N GLU A 39 -17.92 1.57 1.86
CA GLU A 39 -17.73 0.65 0.74
C GLU A 39 -16.33 0.80 0.14
N ARG A 40 -15.82 2.04 0.06
CA ARG A 40 -14.45 2.32 -0.37
C ARG A 40 -13.41 1.76 0.60
N HIS A 41 -13.64 1.90 1.91
CA HIS A 41 -12.80 1.29 2.93
C HIS A 41 -12.80 -0.24 2.82
N GLN A 42 -13.99 -0.85 2.71
CA GLN A 42 -14.15 -2.29 2.59
C GLN A 42 -13.42 -2.84 1.36
N PHE A 43 -13.55 -2.17 0.21
CA PHE A 43 -12.86 -2.58 -1.01
C PHE A 43 -11.33 -2.57 -0.85
N LEU A 44 -10.78 -1.51 -0.24
CA LEU A 44 -9.33 -1.45 0.03
C LEU A 44 -8.89 -2.57 0.98
N MET A 45 -9.70 -2.89 1.99
CA MET A 45 -9.42 -4.01 2.92
C MET A 45 -9.42 -5.35 2.19
N GLU A 46 -10.34 -5.58 1.26
CA GLU A 46 -10.39 -6.80 0.44
C GLU A 46 -9.12 -6.96 -0.42
N LEU A 47 -8.66 -5.88 -1.07
CA LEU A 47 -7.41 -5.89 -1.83
C LEU A 47 -6.20 -6.21 -0.95
N LYS A 48 -6.10 -5.60 0.22
CA LYS A 48 -5.00 -5.87 1.18
C LYS A 48 -5.06 -7.30 1.71
N GLN A 49 -6.26 -7.82 1.98
CA GLN A 49 -6.45 -9.20 2.43
C GLN A 49 -6.08 -10.21 1.33
N GLU A 50 -6.42 -9.92 0.08
CA GLU A 50 -6.03 -10.77 -1.04
C GLU A 50 -4.51 -10.83 -1.20
N ALA A 51 -3.84 -9.67 -1.19
CA ALA A 51 -2.38 -9.60 -1.28
C ALA A 51 -1.68 -10.34 -0.13
N LEU A 52 -2.21 -10.22 1.10
CA LEU A 52 -1.71 -10.96 2.26
C LEU A 52 -1.86 -12.48 2.09
N THR A 53 -3.02 -12.94 1.60
CA THR A 53 -3.26 -14.35 1.31
C THR A 53 -2.31 -14.86 0.23
N PHE A 54 -2.10 -14.09 -0.83
CA PHE A 54 -1.15 -14.41 -1.89
C PHE A 54 0.28 -14.58 -1.35
N ALA A 55 0.78 -13.61 -0.58
CA ALA A 55 2.13 -13.67 -0.02
C ALA A 55 2.35 -14.89 0.89
N ARG A 56 1.35 -15.24 1.71
CA ARG A 56 1.38 -16.43 2.56
C ARG A 56 1.43 -17.72 1.73
N ASN A 57 0.61 -17.82 0.69
CA ASN A 57 0.57 -18.99 -0.19
C ASN A 57 1.86 -19.13 -1.02
N TRP A 58 2.47 -18.01 -1.41
CA TRP A 58 3.76 -17.97 -2.09
C TRP A 58 4.92 -18.39 -1.17
N GLY A 59 4.76 -18.26 0.15
CA GLY A 59 5.81 -18.53 1.13
C GLY A 59 6.78 -17.37 1.33
N ALA A 60 6.31 -16.12 1.17
CA ALA A 60 7.12 -14.94 1.44
C ALA A 60 7.32 -14.72 2.94
N ASP A 61 8.56 -14.43 3.37
CA ASP A 61 8.88 -14.14 4.78
C ASP A 61 8.31 -12.78 5.24
N TYR A 62 8.22 -11.82 4.31
CA TYR A 62 7.75 -10.45 4.56
C TYR A 62 6.82 -9.97 3.44
N ILE A 63 5.92 -9.05 3.79
CA ILE A 63 5.09 -8.31 2.83
C ILE A 63 5.22 -6.80 3.11
N LEU A 64 5.44 -6.02 2.05
CA LEU A 64 5.37 -4.56 2.11
C LEU A 64 4.08 -4.10 1.41
N PHE A 65 3.25 -3.36 2.14
CA PHE A 65 2.18 -2.57 1.53
C PHE A 65 2.71 -1.15 1.28
N ALA A 66 2.61 -0.67 0.04
CA ALA A 66 2.97 0.68 -0.35
C ALA A 66 1.85 1.26 -1.22
N ASP A 67 1.37 2.43 -0.83
CA ASP A 67 0.40 3.24 -1.57
C ASP A 67 1.12 4.10 -2.61
N THR A 68 0.39 4.57 -3.64
CA THR A 68 0.98 5.26 -4.80
C THR A 68 1.58 6.63 -4.49
N ASP A 69 1.29 7.19 -3.31
CA ASP A 69 1.82 8.45 -2.80
C ASP A 69 2.97 8.26 -1.80
N ASN A 70 3.41 7.02 -1.54
CA ASN A 70 4.59 6.75 -0.72
C ASN A 70 5.89 6.89 -1.54
N ILE A 71 6.57 8.03 -1.39
CA ILE A 71 7.86 8.28 -2.04
C ILE A 71 9.02 7.83 -1.14
N LEU A 72 9.50 6.61 -1.33
CA LEU A 72 10.63 6.05 -0.57
C LEU A 72 11.97 6.53 -1.16
N THR A 73 12.57 7.56 -0.54
CA THR A 73 13.85 8.13 -0.98
C THR A 73 15.07 7.41 -0.39
N ASN A 74 14.92 6.77 0.77
CA ASN A 74 15.99 6.01 1.40
C ASN A 74 16.07 4.59 0.82
N ASN A 75 17.13 4.30 0.06
CA ASN A 75 17.35 3.00 -0.56
C ASN A 75 17.61 1.84 0.43
N GLN A 76 17.75 2.13 1.73
CA GLN A 76 17.90 1.14 2.79
C GLN A 76 16.60 0.80 3.51
N THR A 77 15.47 1.44 3.16
CA THR A 77 14.19 1.33 3.87
C THR A 77 13.82 -0.11 4.20
N LEU A 78 13.80 -1.01 3.21
CA LEU A 78 13.45 -2.41 3.42
C LEU A 78 14.38 -3.12 4.41
N ARG A 79 15.70 -2.91 4.29
CA ARG A 79 16.69 -3.53 5.19
C ARG A 79 16.50 -3.05 6.63
N LEU A 80 16.24 -1.76 6.81
CA LEU A 80 16.03 -1.16 8.13
C LEU A 80 14.74 -1.67 8.79
N LEU A 81 13.66 -1.81 8.01
CA LEU A 81 12.38 -2.36 8.50
C LEU A 81 12.52 -3.84 8.89
N MET A 82 13.09 -4.68 8.03
CA MET A 82 13.32 -6.09 8.34
C MET A 82 14.23 -6.27 9.56
N GLY A 83 15.24 -5.40 9.71
CA GLY A 83 16.16 -5.41 10.84
C GLY A 83 15.52 -5.11 12.20
N GLN A 84 14.29 -4.59 12.25
CA GLN A 84 13.57 -4.38 13.51
C GLN A 84 13.11 -5.69 14.16
N GLY A 85 12.91 -6.77 13.37
CA GLY A 85 12.43 -8.06 13.90
C GLY A 85 11.04 -8.00 14.53
N LEU A 86 10.21 -7.02 14.13
CA LEU A 86 8.85 -6.83 14.63
C LEU A 86 7.82 -7.44 13.66
N PRO A 87 6.66 -7.92 14.17
CA PRO A 87 5.62 -8.51 13.32
C PRO A 87 4.98 -7.49 12.37
N VAL A 88 4.91 -6.22 12.76
CA VAL A 88 4.41 -5.11 11.94
C VAL A 88 5.27 -3.89 12.25
N VAL A 89 5.77 -3.25 11.19
CA VAL A 89 6.56 -2.02 11.29
C VAL A 89 6.32 -1.17 10.04
N ALA A 90 6.36 0.15 10.19
CA ALA A 90 6.29 1.10 9.09
C ALA A 90 7.36 2.18 9.27
N PRO A 91 7.93 2.72 8.18
CA PRO A 91 8.76 3.91 8.26
C PRO A 91 7.86 5.13 8.49
N MET A 92 8.34 6.11 9.26
CA MET A 92 7.69 7.41 9.28
C MET A 92 7.91 8.09 7.93
N LEU A 93 6.84 8.57 7.31
CA LEU A 93 6.91 9.30 6.05
C LEU A 93 6.75 10.79 6.33
N ASP A 94 7.71 11.58 5.86
CA ASP A 94 7.67 13.02 5.99
C ASP A 94 6.55 13.60 5.11
N SER A 95 5.79 14.52 5.68
CA SER A 95 4.68 15.21 5.04
C SER A 95 4.91 16.71 5.12
N GLN A 96 4.45 17.43 4.09
CA GLN A 96 4.48 18.91 4.08
C GLN A 96 3.37 19.53 4.95
N THR A 97 2.49 18.70 5.52
CA THR A 97 1.35 19.11 6.34
C THR A 97 1.38 18.40 7.70
N TYR A 98 0.44 18.72 8.58
CA TYR A 98 0.28 18.01 9.85
C TYR A 98 -0.22 16.57 9.72
N TYR A 99 -0.68 16.15 8.53
CA TYR A 99 -1.07 14.77 8.28
C TYR A 99 0.16 13.90 8.07
N SER A 100 0.21 12.73 8.72
CA SER A 100 1.27 11.73 8.55
C SER A 100 0.66 10.33 8.36
N ASN A 101 1.51 9.34 8.12
CA ASN A 101 1.11 7.95 7.96
C ASN A 101 0.89 7.21 9.30
N PHE A 102 0.78 7.93 10.43
CA PHE A 102 0.58 7.35 11.75
C PHE A 102 -0.21 8.28 12.68
N TRP A 103 -1.01 7.71 13.58
CA TRP A 103 -1.72 8.45 14.62
C TRP A 103 -1.21 8.07 16.01
N CYS A 104 -0.73 9.06 16.77
CA CYS A 104 -0.25 8.85 18.15
C CYS A 104 -1.37 8.73 19.19
N GLY A 105 -2.63 8.94 18.79
CA GLY A 105 -3.78 8.90 19.68
C GLY A 105 -5.07 8.70 18.91
N ILE A 106 -6.03 8.05 19.57
CA ILE A 106 -7.37 7.83 19.04
C ILE A 106 -8.34 8.33 20.12
N THR A 107 -9.29 9.18 19.75
CA THR A 107 -10.40 9.53 20.64
C THR A 107 -11.41 8.39 20.62
N PRO A 108 -11.80 7.82 21.78
CA PRO A 108 -12.87 6.82 21.83
C PRO A 108 -14.15 7.37 21.20
N GLN A 109 -14.84 6.53 20.42
CA GLN A 109 -16.20 6.82 19.94
C GLN A 109 -17.24 6.42 20.99
#